data_AF-A0A960U3J2-F1
#
_entry.id   AF-A0A960U3J2-F1
#
_cell.length_a   1.000
_cell.length_b   1.000
_cell.length_c   1.000
_cell.angle_alpha   90.00
_cell.angle_beta   90.00
_cell.angle_gamma   90.00
#
_symmetry.space_group_name_H-M   'P 1'
#
loop_
_entity.id
_entity.type
_entity.pdbx_description
1 polymer ?
#
loop_
_entity_poly.entity_id
_entity_poly.type
_entity_poly.pdbx_seq_one_letter_code
_entity_poly.pdbx_strand_id
1 'polypeptide(L)'
;MSNNYNIYKLKQGCKDDLIEKIESVGMELQQTRENEGYSFEFYYSVTPHSKPLSWYETFVEFFEEDVEIPETKSYFALLLISKIEDENNENIYIVSLGKAHFYINKYI
;
A
#
# COMPACT_ATOMS: atom_id res chain seq x y z
N MET A 1 11.50 16.28 -9.28
CA MET A 1 10.70 15.15 -9.79
C MET A 1 9.30 15.30 -9.22
N SER A 2 8.25 15.16 -10.03
CA SER A 2 6.86 15.19 -9.54
C SER A 2 6.44 13.77 -9.14
N ASN A 3 5.86 13.62 -7.96
CA ASN A 3 5.28 12.35 -7.54
C ASN A 3 3.87 12.21 -8.15
N ASN A 4 3.58 11.06 -8.75
CA ASN A 4 2.22 10.70 -9.14
C ASN A 4 1.57 9.95 -7.99
N TYR A 5 0.42 10.44 -7.54
CA TYR A 5 -0.36 9.84 -6.48
C TYR A 5 -1.84 10.02 -6.78
N ASN A 6 -2.65 9.13 -6.20
CA ASN A 6 -4.10 9.23 -6.25
C ASN A 6 -4.61 9.53 -4.84
N ILE A 7 -5.65 10.36 -4.74
CA ILE A 7 -6.33 10.64 -3.48
C ILE A 7 -7.71 10.01 -3.52
N TYR A 8 -8.07 9.29 -2.47
CA TYR A 8 -9.38 8.66 -2.31
C TYR A 8 -9.99 9.01 -0.96
N LYS A 9 -11.31 8.86 -0.85
CA LYS A 9 -12.02 8.89 0.43
C LYS A 9 -12.32 7.46 0.85
N LEU A 10 -12.06 7.13 2.11
CA LEU A 10 -12.40 5.83 2.68
C LEU A 10 -13.91 5.76 2.96
N LYS A 11 -14.53 4.61 2.68
CA LYS A 11 -15.90 4.28 3.09
C LYS A 11 -16.00 4.25 4.61
N GLN A 12 -17.11 4.79 5.13
CA GLN A 12 -17.35 4.83 6.57
C GLN A 12 -17.36 3.41 7.16
N GLY A 13 -16.74 3.25 8.34
CA GLY A 13 -16.67 1.98 9.05
C GLY A 13 -15.67 0.97 8.50
N CYS A 14 -14.89 1.31 7.46
CA CYS A 14 -13.95 0.39 6.82
C CYS A 14 -12.47 0.60 7.22
N LYS A 15 -12.16 1.44 8.23
CA LYS A 15 -10.77 1.74 8.63
C LYS A 15 -10.04 0.48 9.10
N ASP A 16 -10.65 -0.26 10.01
CA ASP A 16 -10.02 -1.44 10.61
C ASP A 16 -9.81 -2.54 9.56
N ASP A 17 -10.84 -2.81 8.73
CA ASP A 17 -10.73 -3.76 7.61
C ASP A 17 -9.64 -3.36 6.60
N LEU A 18 -9.47 -2.06 6.36
CA LEU A 18 -8.40 -1.55 5.50
C LEU A 18 -7.04 -1.81 6.14
N ILE A 19 -6.86 -1.49 7.42
CA ILE A 19 -5.60 -1.68 8.15
C ILE A 19 -5.20 -3.15 8.11
N GLU A 20 -6.12 -4.05 8.47
CA GLU A 20 -5.88 -5.50 8.41
C GLU A 20 -5.48 -5.93 7.00
N LYS A 21 -6.14 -5.39 5.97
CA LYS A 21 -5.83 -5.73 4.59
C LYS A 21 -4.45 -5.24 4.14
N ILE A 22 -4.05 -4.02 4.49
CA ILE A 22 -2.75 -3.48 4.07
C ILE A 22 -1.60 -4.16 4.82
N GLU A 23 -1.81 -4.53 6.08
CA GLU A 23 -0.87 -5.35 6.85
C GLU A 23 -0.73 -6.76 6.24
N SER A 24 -1.84 -7.37 5.80
CA SER A 24 -1.81 -8.67 5.11
C SER A 24 -0.98 -8.71 3.82
N VAL A 25 -0.71 -7.54 3.21
CA VAL A 25 0.10 -7.42 1.99
C VAL A 25 1.50 -6.87 2.27
N GLY A 26 1.93 -6.90 3.53
CA GLY A 26 3.29 -6.56 3.95
C GLY A 26 3.55 -5.07 4.15
N MET A 27 2.48 -4.27 4.34
CA MET A 27 2.63 -2.87 4.75
C MET A 27 2.70 -2.76 6.27
N GLU A 28 3.58 -1.88 6.74
CA GLU A 28 3.75 -1.58 8.16
C GLU A 28 3.65 -0.07 8.37
N LEU A 29 3.02 0.33 9.48
CA LEU A 29 3.01 1.72 9.92
C LEU A 29 4.44 2.17 10.24
N GLN A 30 4.93 3.18 9.53
CA GLN A 30 6.29 3.71 9.72
C GLN A 30 6.30 4.90 10.68
N GLN A 31 5.31 5.79 10.53
CA GLN A 31 5.24 7.00 11.32
C GLN A 31 3.80 7.53 11.35
N THR A 32 3.41 8.05 12.52
CA THR A 32 2.25 8.92 12.67
C THR A 32 2.72 10.35 12.95
N ARG A 33 2.10 11.33 12.30
CA ARG A 33 2.30 12.76 12.57
C ARG A 33 0.96 13.45 12.75
N GLU A 34 0.95 14.46 13.59
CA GLU A 34 -0.21 15.32 13.76
C GLU A 34 0.16 16.73 13.30
N ASN A 35 -0.73 17.37 12.54
CA ASN A 35 -0.56 18.76 12.14
C ASN A 35 -1.92 19.41 11.90
N GLU A 36 -2.11 20.64 12.39
CA GLU A 36 -3.31 21.47 12.17
C GLU A 36 -4.65 20.73 12.41
N GLY A 37 -4.71 19.86 13.42
CA GLY A 37 -5.93 19.11 13.76
C GLY A 37 -6.17 17.85 12.92
N TYR A 38 -5.19 17.44 12.11
CA TYR A 38 -5.20 16.20 11.33
C TYR A 38 -4.12 15.23 11.80
N SER A 39 -4.44 13.94 11.77
CA SER A 39 -3.50 12.84 11.94
C SER A 39 -3.15 12.24 10.58
N PHE A 40 -1.86 11.98 10.40
CA PHE A 40 -1.22 11.47 9.20
C PHE A 40 -0.51 10.16 9.55
N GLU A 41 -1.06 9.03 9.11
CA GLU A 41 -0.50 7.69 9.34
C GLU A 41 0.14 7.20 8.04
N PHE A 42 1.46 7.04 8.02
CA PHE A 42 2.20 6.61 6.83
C PHE A 42 2.56 5.13 6.90
N TYR A 43 2.02 4.36 5.97
CA TYR A 43 2.25 2.93 5.82
C TYR A 43 3.11 2.66 4.59
N TYR A 44 4.07 1.74 4.73
CA TYR A 44 5.02 1.39 3.68
C TYR A 44 5.16 -0.13 3.57
N SER A 45 5.26 -0.64 2.35
CA SER A 45 5.50 -2.06 2.10
C SER A 45 6.96 -2.43 2.40
N VAL A 46 7.31 -2.69 3.67
CA VAL A 46 8.67 -3.08 4.07
C VAL A 46 9.05 -4.43 3.45
N THR A 47 8.09 -5.34 3.38
CA THR A 47 8.24 -6.65 2.75
C THR A 47 7.27 -6.75 1.57
N PRO A 48 7.60 -6.14 0.41
CA PRO A 48 6.71 -6.19 -0.73
C PRO A 48 6.57 -7.64 -1.19
N HIS A 49 5.33 -8.04 -1.49
CA HIS A 49 5.07 -9.33 -2.12
C HIS A 49 5.99 -9.52 -3.34
N SER A 50 6.86 -10.52 -3.27
CA SER A 50 7.61 -10.95 -4.44
C SER A 50 6.69 -11.80 -5.31
N LYS A 51 6.80 -11.62 -6.62
CA LYS A 51 6.17 -12.49 -7.60
C LYS A 51 7.23 -12.90 -8.61
N PRO A 52 7.28 -14.19 -8.99
CA PRO A 52 8.09 -14.62 -10.12
C PRO A 52 7.77 -13.77 -11.35
N LEU A 53 8.78 -13.45 -12.14
CA LEU A 53 8.55 -12.81 -13.42
C LEU A 53 7.71 -13.74 -14.30
N SER A 54 6.56 -13.27 -14.79
CA SER A 54 5.59 -14.11 -15.49
C SER A 54 6.14 -14.76 -16.77
N TRP A 55 7.20 -14.20 -17.35
CA TRP A 55 7.87 -14.75 -18.52
C TRP A 55 9.00 -15.73 -18.16
N TYR A 56 9.41 -15.81 -16.90
CA TYR A 56 10.47 -16.73 -16.49
C TYR A 56 10.08 -18.18 -16.78
N GLU A 57 8.85 -18.59 -16.43
CA GLU A 57 8.34 -19.93 -16.73
C GLU A 57 8.35 -20.23 -18.23
N THR A 58 7.96 -19.25 -19.07
CA THR A 58 7.94 -19.40 -20.53
C THR A 58 9.32 -19.62 -21.13
N PHE A 59 10.36 -19.04 -20.53
CA PHE A 59 11.72 -19.06 -21.06
C PHE A 59 12.69 -19.84 -20.17
N VAL A 60 12.19 -20.68 -19.26
CA VAL A 60 12.99 -21.37 -18.25
C VAL A 60 14.12 -22.21 -18.87
N GLU A 61 13.87 -22.82 -20.04
CA GLU A 61 14.83 -23.63 -20.78
C GLU A 61 16.05 -22.84 -21.32
N PHE A 62 15.96 -21.51 -21.37
CA PHE A 62 17.06 -20.64 -21.82
C PHE A 62 17.98 -20.19 -20.67
N PHE A 63 17.65 -20.52 -19.43
CA PHE A 63 18.45 -20.17 -18.25
C PHE A 63 19.49 -21.27 -17.94
N GLU A 64 20.60 -20.88 -17.31
CA GLU A 64 21.57 -21.83 -16.75
C GLU A 64 20.97 -22.53 -15.51
N GLU A 65 21.45 -23.74 -15.18
CA GLU A 65 20.87 -24.60 -14.14
C GLU A 65 20.85 -23.97 -12.73
N ASP A 66 21.74 -23.00 -12.47
CA ASP A 66 21.90 -22.35 -11.15
C ASP A 66 21.26 -20.95 -11.07
N VAL A 67 20.48 -20.53 -12.07
CA VAL A 67 19.83 -19.21 -12.02
C VAL A 67 18.63 -19.22 -11.09
N GLU A 68 18.71 -18.46 -9.99
CA GLU A 68 17.57 -18.21 -9.12
C GLU A 68 16.40 -17.56 -9.88
N ILE A 69 15.18 -17.99 -9.55
CA ILE A 69 13.95 -17.46 -10.14
C ILE A 69 13.90 -15.94 -9.92
N PRO A 70 13.94 -15.12 -10.98
CA PRO A 70 13.92 -13.68 -10.83
C PRO A 70 12.53 -13.23 -10.41
N GLU A 71 12.49 -12.40 -9.36
CA GLU A 71 11.26 -11.88 -8.78
C GLU A 71 11.12 -10.37 -9.00
N THR A 72 9.89 -9.92 -9.23
CA THR A 72 9.59 -8.50 -9.16
C THR A 72 9.24 -8.11 -7.73
N LYS A 73 9.97 -7.15 -7.17
CA LYS A 73 9.62 -6.48 -5.91
C LYS A 73 9.11 -5.08 -6.23
N SER A 74 7.82 -4.85 -6.02
CA SER A 74 7.19 -3.53 -6.20
C SER A 74 6.87 -2.94 -4.84
N TYR A 75 7.56 -1.86 -4.47
CA TYR A 75 7.26 -1.11 -3.25
C TYR A 75 6.07 -0.17 -3.46
N PHE A 76 5.24 -0.02 -2.44
CA PHE A 76 4.07 0.85 -2.43
C PHE A 76 3.83 1.41 -1.03
N ALA A 77 3.09 2.51 -0.96
CA ALA A 77 2.83 3.22 0.28
C ALA A 77 1.43 3.83 0.31
N LEU A 78 0.95 4.08 1.52
CA LEU A 78 -0.32 4.72 1.80
C LEU A 78 -0.11 5.79 2.87
N LEU A 79 -0.72 6.95 2.68
CA LEU A 79 -0.88 7.93 3.74
C LEU A 79 -2.36 8.02 4.07
N LEU A 80 -2.73 7.65 5.30
CA LEU A 80 -4.06 7.91 5.82
C LEU A 80 -4.08 9.29 6.47
N ILE A 81 -5.11 10.07 6.16
CA ILE A 81 -5.33 11.40 6.69
C ILE A 81 -6.70 11.39 7.36
N SER A 82 -6.74 11.68 8.64
CA SER A 82 -7.97 11.74 9.44
C SER A 82 -7.99 13.03 10.26
N LYS A 83 -9.18 13.54 10.59
CA LYS A 83 -9.29 14.70 11.49
C LYS A 83 -9.27 14.20 12.92
N ILE A 84 -8.45 14.78 13.79
CA ILE A 84 -8.25 14.32 15.18
C ILE A 84 -9.55 14.43 16.00
N GLU A 85 -10.36 15.45 15.73
CA GLU A 85 -11.65 15.68 16.40
C GLU A 85 -12.81 14.85 15.83
N ASP A 86 -12.59 14.11 14.75
CA ASP A 86 -13.61 13.24 14.14
C ASP A 86 -13.60 11.89 14.85
N GLU A 87 -14.25 11.83 16.03
CA GLU A 87 -14.33 10.61 16.87
C GLU A 87 -14.91 9.42 16.11
N ASN A 88 -15.75 9.67 15.10
CA ASN A 88 -16.37 8.64 14.27
C ASN A 88 -15.49 8.23 13.08
N ASN A 89 -14.35 8.89 12.85
CA ASN A 89 -13.47 8.64 11.71
C ASN A 89 -14.22 8.66 10.36
N GLU A 90 -15.24 9.51 10.23
CA GLU A 90 -16.11 9.54 9.05
C GLU A 90 -15.43 10.11 7.80
N ASN A 91 -14.37 10.90 8.01
CA ASN A 91 -13.66 11.60 6.96
C ASN A 91 -12.18 11.20 6.94
N ILE A 92 -11.92 9.95 6.53
CA ILE A 92 -10.57 9.47 6.24
C ILE A 92 -10.28 9.60 4.75
N TYR A 93 -9.15 10.20 4.44
CA TYR A 93 -8.61 10.30 3.09
C TYR A 93 -7.36 9.44 2.96
N ILE A 94 -7.14 8.92 1.76
CA ILE A 94 -6.04 8.02 1.46
C ILE A 94 -5.24 8.60 0.30
N VAL A 95 -3.94 8.83 0.51
CA VAL A 95 -3.00 9.08 -0.59
C VAL A 95 -2.36 7.74 -0.97
N SER A 96 -2.68 7.26 -2.17
CA SER A 96 -2.10 6.04 -2.73
C SER A 96 -0.85 6.34 -3.53
N LEU A 97 0.25 5.68 -3.16
CA LEU A 97 1.55 5.77 -3.82
C LEU A 97 1.90 4.43 -4.48
N GLY A 98 2.26 4.49 -5.77
CA GLY A 98 2.56 3.30 -6.56
C GLY A 98 1.33 2.40 -6.75
N LYS A 99 1.49 1.11 -6.45
CA LYS A 99 0.46 0.08 -6.67
C LYS A 99 -0.53 -0.08 -5.51
N ALA A 100 -0.49 0.81 -4.50
CA ALA A 100 -1.34 0.68 -3.32
C ALA A 100 -2.84 0.72 -3.64
N HIS A 101 -3.25 1.47 -4.68
CA HIS A 101 -4.62 1.54 -5.17
C HIS A 101 -5.26 0.16 -5.44
N PHE A 102 -4.50 -0.83 -5.92
CA PHE A 102 -5.02 -2.18 -6.16
C PHE A 102 -5.52 -2.87 -4.88
N TYR A 103 -4.91 -2.56 -3.73
CA TYR A 103 -5.25 -3.18 -2.45
C TYR A 103 -6.37 -2.45 -1.73
N ILE A 104 -6.55 -1.15 -2.00
CA ILE A 104 -7.55 -0.31 -1.32
C ILE A 104 -8.87 -0.15 -2.09
N ASN A 105 -8.94 -0.60 -3.35
CA ASN A 105 -10.09 -0.41 -4.24
C ASN A 105 -11.46 -0.84 -3.66
N LYS A 106 -11.50 -1.79 -2.72
CA LYS A 106 -12.76 -2.22 -2.09
C LYS A 106 -13.28 -1.23 -1.04
N TYR A 107 -12.38 -0.42 -0.49
CA TYR A 107 -12.63 0.46 0.67
C TYR A 107 -12.83 1.93 0.27
N ILE A 108 -12.60 2.27 -0.99
CA ILE A 108 -12.83 3.61 -1.56
C ILE A 108 -14.19 3.71 -2.25
#